data_AF-A0A7W0SQR8-F1
#
_entry.id   AF-A0A7W0SQR8-F1
#
_cell.length_a   1.000
_cell.length_b   1.000
_cell.length_c   1.000
_cell.angle_alpha   90.00
_cell.angle_beta   90.00
_cell.angle_gamma   90.00
#
_symmetry.space_group_name_H-M   'P 1'
#
loop_
_entity.id
_entity.type
_entity.pdbx_description
1 polymer ?
#
loop_
_entity_poly.entity_id
_entity_poly.type
_entity_poly.pdbx_seq_one_letter_code
_entity_poly.pdbx_strand_id
1 'polypeptide(L)'
;MNACRSCGHENADDARFCSSCGTRLEPETAPREERKVVTCLFCDLVGFTSRAESMDPEDVRRLLQPYHARLRSELERFGGTVEKFIGDAVMAVFGAPVAHEDDPERAVRAALAIRDALAEEGELQVRIGITTGEALIALDARPETGEGMASGDVVNTAARLQAAAEPSSILVDEATYRATERTVDYGRIQAVAAKGKASPVTTCEALRARARVSVERAGGAPLVGRERELTLLREMFSRVTRELEPQLLTLVGVPGIGKSRLVFELFQTIEAGEFGPVFWRHGRSLPYGDGVTFWALAEMVKAQAGILESDTAEDAVEKLRESVRRFVAETDEAGWIERQLQPLAGVETDATWTGDQRSEAFAAWRRFFEALALAHARPLVLVFEDLHWADDALLDFVDYLVEWARGAPLLALCTARPELLARRPGWGGGKVNSSTILLSALSSDEMTRLVESLLEASELAPDSSAQLLEHAGGNPLYAEEFTRLLSTGGARSELPETVQGIIAARLDTLPREEKDLLQEAAVLGRVFWLGALGRERWTLEERLALTRAKGVRQQRAAERSGRRGRVRVSPCPGARRGIRADPEGGAGRETSRDGRVDRVARTTR
;
A
#
# COMPACT_ATOMS: atom_id res chain seq x y z
N MET A 1 32.54 -1.07 -29.32
CA MET A 1 32.42 -2.20 -30.29
C MET A 1 31.66 -3.33 -29.63
N ASN A 2 30.48 -3.66 -30.13
CA ASN A 2 29.64 -4.77 -29.64
C ASN A 2 29.80 -6.00 -30.56
N ALA A 3 30.51 -7.02 -30.09
CA ALA A 3 30.64 -8.30 -30.81
C ALA A 3 29.36 -9.13 -30.65
N CYS A 4 28.84 -9.68 -31.75
CA CYS A 4 27.66 -10.53 -31.75
C CYS A 4 27.95 -11.84 -31.02
N ARG A 5 27.16 -12.20 -30.00
CA ARG A 5 27.33 -13.45 -29.24
C ARG A 5 27.05 -14.71 -30.06
N SER A 6 26.24 -14.61 -31.12
CA SER A 6 25.86 -15.76 -31.95
C SER A 6 26.89 -16.09 -33.02
N CYS A 7 27.58 -15.09 -33.60
CA CYS A 7 28.48 -15.30 -34.73
C CYS A 7 29.86 -14.64 -34.57
N GLY A 8 30.10 -13.92 -33.48
CA GLY A 8 31.36 -13.24 -33.18
C GLY A 8 31.62 -11.97 -34.00
N HIS A 9 30.73 -11.58 -34.91
CA HIS A 9 30.93 -10.41 -35.77
C HIS A 9 30.92 -9.10 -34.97
N GLU A 10 31.88 -8.22 -35.22
CA GLU A 10 31.91 -6.87 -34.65
C GLU A 10 30.91 -5.97 -35.37
N ASN A 11 30.02 -5.33 -34.61
CA ASN A 11 29.01 -4.43 -35.16
C ASN A 11 29.27 -3.01 -34.66
N ALA A 12 28.72 -2.04 -35.39
CA ALA A 12 28.68 -0.64 -34.97
C ALA A 12 27.97 -0.50 -33.62
N ASP A 13 28.38 0.49 -32.82
CA ASP A 13 27.90 0.65 -31.43
C ASP A 13 26.40 0.95 -31.31
N ASP A 14 25.77 1.43 -32.39
CA ASP A 14 24.34 1.74 -32.50
C ASP A 14 23.52 0.67 -33.25
N ALA A 15 24.15 -0.42 -33.71
CA ALA A 15 23.48 -1.47 -34.47
C ALA A 15 22.50 -2.28 -33.59
N ARG A 16 21.21 -2.29 -33.93
CA ARG A 16 20.17 -3.08 -33.24
C ARG A 16 20.14 -4.56 -33.66
N PHE A 17 20.70 -4.87 -34.83
CA PHE A 17 20.79 -6.22 -35.38
C PHE A 17 22.18 -6.45 -35.94
N CYS A 18 22.64 -7.70 -35.90
CA CYS A 18 23.92 -8.08 -36.45
C CYS A 18 23.87 -7.96 -37.96
N SER A 19 24.79 -7.16 -38.51
CA SER A 19 24.93 -6.95 -39.96
C SER A 19 25.28 -8.23 -40.71
N SER A 20 25.80 -9.25 -40.02
CA SER A 20 26.21 -10.52 -40.61
C SER A 20 25.14 -11.62 -40.53
N CYS A 21 24.53 -11.84 -39.35
CA CYS A 21 23.60 -12.98 -39.14
C CYS A 21 22.16 -12.57 -38.80
N GLY A 22 21.86 -11.27 -38.73
CA GLY A 22 20.52 -10.76 -38.41
C GLY A 22 20.09 -10.92 -36.95
N THR A 23 20.93 -11.51 -36.08
CA THR A 23 20.64 -11.64 -34.65
C THR A 23 20.51 -10.27 -34.00
N ARG A 24 19.44 -10.04 -33.24
CA ARG A 24 19.22 -8.79 -32.51
C ARG A 24 20.37 -8.58 -31.51
N LEU A 25 21.00 -7.41 -31.55
CA LEU A 25 22.15 -7.01 -30.73
C LEU A 25 21.75 -6.11 -29.58
N GLU A 26 20.44 -5.98 -29.31
CA GLU A 26 19.99 -5.32 -28.10
C GLU A 26 20.76 -5.91 -26.93
N PRO A 27 21.38 -5.07 -26.08
CA PRO A 27 22.00 -5.59 -24.88
C PRO A 27 20.90 -6.38 -24.17
N GLU A 28 21.13 -7.67 -23.95
CA GLU A 28 20.40 -8.40 -22.91
C GLU A 28 20.64 -7.60 -21.64
N THR A 29 19.71 -6.69 -21.33
CA THR A 29 19.60 -6.15 -19.99
C THR A 29 19.45 -7.37 -19.13
N ALA A 30 20.47 -7.62 -18.29
CA ALA A 30 20.44 -8.73 -17.35
C ALA A 30 19.06 -8.76 -16.68
N PRO A 31 18.45 -9.95 -16.54
CA PRO A 31 17.11 -10.07 -15.94
C PRO A 31 17.09 -9.29 -14.64
N ARG A 32 16.18 -8.31 -14.56
CA ARG A 32 16.14 -7.40 -13.41
C ARG A 32 15.52 -8.13 -12.24
N GLU A 33 16.37 -8.55 -11.34
CA GLU A 33 15.96 -9.22 -10.11
C GLU A 33 16.00 -8.25 -8.93
N GLU A 34 14.92 -8.21 -8.17
CA GLU A 34 14.84 -7.43 -6.94
C GLU A 34 14.39 -8.31 -5.78
N ARG A 35 15.06 -8.18 -4.63
CA ARG A 35 14.56 -8.78 -3.38
C ARG A 35 13.46 -7.89 -2.82
N LYS A 36 12.25 -8.41 -2.73
CA LYS A 36 11.07 -7.72 -2.21
C LYS A 36 10.38 -8.56 -1.15
N VAL A 37 9.70 -7.90 -0.22
CA VAL A 37 8.69 -8.56 0.60
C VAL A 37 7.41 -8.64 -0.23
N VAL A 38 6.92 -9.85 -0.46
CA VAL A 38 5.72 -10.11 -1.23
C VAL A 38 4.76 -10.97 -0.42
N THR A 39 3.49 -10.95 -0.81
CA THR A 39 2.50 -11.89 -0.27
C THR A 39 2.12 -12.88 -1.36
N CYS A 40 2.43 -14.15 -1.15
CA CYS A 40 2.09 -15.24 -2.06
C CYS A 40 0.77 -15.87 -1.63
N LEU A 41 -0.13 -16.06 -2.59
CA LEU A 41 -1.41 -16.75 -2.44
C LEU A 41 -1.40 -17.99 -3.33
N PHE A 42 -1.71 -19.14 -2.74
CA PHE A 42 -2.02 -20.38 -3.44
C PHE A 42 -3.47 -20.75 -3.18
N CYS A 43 -4.22 -21.04 -4.23
CA CYS A 43 -5.59 -21.52 -4.16
C CYS A 43 -5.72 -22.78 -5.02
N ASP A 44 -6.47 -23.76 -4.54
CA ASP A 44 -6.61 -25.08 -5.15
C ASP A 44 -8.03 -25.63 -4.93
N LEU A 45 -8.52 -26.44 -5.86
CA LEU A 45 -9.87 -27.02 -5.80
C LEU A 45 -9.87 -28.34 -5.02
N VAL A 46 -10.79 -28.48 -4.08
CA VAL A 46 -10.93 -29.72 -3.30
C VAL A 46 -11.52 -30.83 -4.16
N GLY A 47 -10.81 -31.95 -4.26
CA GLY A 47 -11.31 -33.18 -4.90
C GLY A 47 -11.37 -33.13 -6.43
N PHE A 48 -10.90 -32.05 -7.05
CA PHE A 48 -10.92 -31.90 -8.50
C PHE A 48 -9.91 -32.83 -9.19
N THR A 49 -8.73 -33.04 -8.61
CA THR A 49 -7.72 -33.97 -9.15
C THR A 49 -8.31 -35.38 -9.37
N SER A 50 -9.08 -35.89 -8.40
CA SER A 50 -9.73 -37.21 -8.51
C SER A 50 -10.87 -37.25 -9.52
N ARG A 51 -11.58 -36.13 -9.72
CA ARG A 51 -12.65 -36.02 -10.72
C ARG A 51 -12.06 -35.95 -12.14
N ALA A 52 -10.95 -35.20 -12.30
CA ALA A 52 -10.23 -35.04 -13.56
C ALA A 52 -9.62 -36.34 -14.09
N GLU A 53 -9.19 -37.27 -13.22
CA GLU A 53 -8.68 -38.59 -13.63
C GLU A 53 -9.70 -39.43 -14.42
N SER A 54 -11.00 -39.17 -14.24
CA SER A 54 -12.09 -39.91 -14.87
C SER A 54 -12.73 -39.19 -16.07
N MET A 55 -12.28 -37.97 -16.37
CA MET A 55 -12.86 -37.11 -17.41
C MET A 55 -11.94 -37.03 -18.63
N ASP A 56 -12.51 -36.73 -19.79
CA ASP A 56 -11.72 -36.39 -20.97
C ASP A 56 -10.95 -35.07 -20.74
N PRO A 57 -9.66 -34.96 -21.14
CA PRO A 57 -8.89 -33.73 -20.98
C PRO A 57 -9.54 -32.47 -21.57
N GLU A 58 -10.29 -32.60 -22.67
CA GLU A 58 -11.02 -31.47 -23.27
C GLU A 58 -12.16 -30.98 -22.37
N ASP A 59 -12.85 -31.90 -21.70
CA ASP A 59 -13.93 -31.58 -20.76
C ASP A 59 -13.40 -30.99 -19.46
N VAL A 60 -12.27 -31.49 -18.95
CA VAL A 60 -11.56 -30.89 -17.80
C VAL A 60 -11.17 -29.45 -18.12
N ARG A 61 -10.62 -29.19 -19.31
CA ARG A 61 -10.25 -27.84 -19.73
C ARG A 61 -11.47 -26.92 -19.86
N ARG A 62 -12.58 -27.42 -20.42
CA ARG A 62 -13.83 -26.66 -20.57
C ARG A 62 -14.42 -26.28 -19.20
N LEU A 63 -14.27 -27.15 -18.20
CA LEU A 63 -14.73 -26.91 -16.83
C LEU A 63 -13.84 -25.91 -16.08
N LEU A 64 -12.51 -25.98 -16.25
CA LEU A 64 -11.56 -25.09 -15.57
C LEU A 64 -11.53 -23.67 -16.14
N GLN A 65 -11.87 -23.46 -17.41
CA GLN A 65 -11.74 -22.16 -18.05
C GLN A 65 -12.57 -21.04 -17.39
N PRO A 66 -13.88 -21.23 -17.08
CA PRO A 66 -14.66 -20.25 -16.31
C PRO A 66 -14.10 -20.02 -14.91
N TYR A 67 -13.68 -21.09 -14.23
CA TYR A 67 -13.08 -21.03 -12.90
C TYR A 67 -11.79 -20.19 -12.88
N HIS A 68 -10.87 -20.43 -13.82
CA HIS A 68 -9.64 -19.66 -13.95
C HIS A 68 -9.91 -18.19 -14.28
N ALA A 69 -10.90 -17.90 -15.12
CA ALA A 69 -11.30 -16.53 -15.43
C ALA A 69 -11.84 -15.81 -14.19
N ARG A 70 -12.66 -16.48 -13.38
CA ARG A 70 -13.21 -15.93 -12.14
C ARG A 70 -12.13 -15.66 -11.10
N LEU A 71 -11.25 -16.64 -10.84
CA LEU A 71 -10.12 -16.47 -9.94
C LEU A 71 -9.22 -15.32 -10.36
N ARG A 72 -8.86 -15.27 -11.65
CA ARG A 72 -8.04 -14.19 -12.20
C ARG A 72 -8.70 -12.84 -11.96
N SER A 73 -9.98 -12.72 -12.30
CA SER A 73 -10.73 -11.48 -12.10
C SER A 73 -10.74 -11.03 -10.64
N GLU A 74 -10.98 -11.91 -9.67
CA GLU A 74 -10.94 -11.54 -8.26
C GLU A 74 -9.51 -11.20 -7.78
N LEU A 75 -8.50 -11.97 -8.18
CA LEU A 75 -7.11 -11.69 -7.80
C LEU A 75 -6.62 -10.34 -8.36
N GLU A 76 -6.84 -10.11 -9.66
CA GLU A 76 -6.48 -8.86 -10.35
C GLU A 76 -7.34 -7.67 -9.87
N ARG A 77 -8.60 -7.90 -9.50
CA ARG A 77 -9.47 -6.89 -8.89
C ARG A 77 -8.89 -6.35 -7.58
N PHE A 78 -8.25 -7.20 -6.77
CA PHE A 78 -7.50 -6.76 -5.59
C PHE A 78 -6.03 -6.42 -5.92
N GLY A 79 -5.69 -6.25 -7.20
CA GLY A 79 -4.39 -5.87 -7.77
C GLY A 79 -3.27 -6.91 -7.59
N GLY A 80 -3.63 -8.17 -7.32
CA GLY A 80 -2.68 -9.28 -7.32
C GLY A 80 -2.27 -9.64 -8.75
N THR A 81 -1.01 -10.05 -8.92
CA THR A 81 -0.51 -10.55 -10.21
C THR A 81 -0.62 -12.06 -10.23
N VAL A 82 -1.41 -12.61 -11.15
CA VAL A 82 -1.49 -14.07 -11.35
C VAL A 82 -0.21 -14.54 -12.05
N GLU A 83 0.57 -15.37 -11.36
CA GLU A 83 1.83 -15.87 -11.93
C GLU A 83 1.55 -17.05 -12.88
N LYS A 84 0.84 -18.08 -12.40
CA LYS A 84 0.57 -19.28 -13.20
C LYS A 84 -0.59 -20.09 -12.65
N PHE A 85 -1.20 -20.86 -13.55
CA PHE A 85 -2.11 -21.95 -13.24
C PHE A 85 -1.36 -23.28 -13.33
N ILE A 86 -1.52 -24.13 -12.32
CA ILE A 86 -0.90 -25.45 -12.22
C ILE A 86 -2.04 -26.46 -12.08
N GLY A 87 -2.59 -26.89 -13.21
CA GLY A 87 -3.83 -27.70 -13.22
C GLY A 87 -5.01 -26.86 -12.74
N ASP A 88 -5.58 -27.26 -11.61
CA ASP A 88 -6.65 -26.62 -10.85
C ASP A 88 -6.16 -25.62 -9.80
N ALA A 89 -4.86 -25.62 -9.50
CA ALA A 89 -4.27 -24.66 -8.57
C ALA A 89 -3.86 -23.35 -9.27
N VAL A 90 -4.01 -22.23 -8.57
CA VAL A 90 -3.51 -20.91 -8.99
C VAL A 90 -2.48 -20.39 -8.00
N MET A 91 -1.41 -19.79 -8.53
CA MET A 91 -0.43 -19.02 -7.77
C MET A 91 -0.53 -17.55 -8.15
N ALA A 92 -0.70 -16.69 -7.16
CA ALA A 92 -0.69 -15.24 -7.32
C ALA A 92 0.25 -14.57 -6.32
N VAL A 93 0.77 -13.42 -6.72
CA VAL A 93 1.72 -12.62 -5.93
C VAL A 93 1.19 -11.20 -5.78
N PHE A 94 1.14 -10.73 -4.55
CA PHE A 94 0.88 -9.33 -4.20
C PHE A 94 2.20 -8.68 -3.81
N GLY A 95 2.37 -7.42 -4.21
CA GLY A 95 3.59 -6.64 -4.03
C GLY A 95 4.65 -6.80 -5.12
N ALA A 96 4.28 -7.44 -6.23
CA ALA A 96 5.10 -7.58 -7.43
C ALA A 96 4.20 -7.44 -8.68
N PRO A 97 4.65 -6.72 -9.73
CA PRO A 97 5.94 -6.03 -9.85
C PRO A 97 6.03 -4.75 -9.01
N VAL A 98 4.89 -4.19 -8.58
CA VAL A 98 4.79 -2.97 -7.77
C VAL A 98 4.34 -3.33 -6.36
N ALA A 99 5.10 -2.90 -5.36
CA ALA A 99 4.78 -3.08 -3.94
C ALA A 99 3.72 -2.06 -3.47
N HIS A 100 2.86 -2.51 -2.56
CA HIS A 100 1.87 -1.68 -1.88
C HIS A 100 1.92 -1.94 -0.36
N GLU A 101 1.44 -0.98 0.41
CA GLU A 101 1.52 -1.06 1.88
C GLU A 101 0.55 -2.10 2.47
N ASP A 102 -0.52 -2.40 1.74
CA ASP A 102 -1.59 -3.29 2.13
C ASP A 102 -1.61 -4.60 1.33
N ASP A 103 -0.49 -4.98 0.68
CA ASP A 103 -0.37 -6.25 -0.07
C ASP A 103 -0.85 -7.48 0.74
N PRO A 104 -0.47 -7.66 2.02
CA PRO A 104 -0.98 -8.79 2.82
C PRO A 104 -2.49 -8.76 3.00
N GLU A 105 -3.06 -7.58 3.26
CA GLU A 105 -4.50 -7.43 3.44
C GLU A 105 -5.27 -7.71 2.15
N ARG A 106 -4.75 -7.22 1.02
CA ARG A 106 -5.33 -7.42 -0.30
C ARG A 106 -5.37 -8.90 -0.67
N ALA A 107 -4.29 -9.63 -0.40
CA ALA A 107 -4.25 -11.07 -0.60
C ALA A 107 -5.33 -11.79 0.21
N VAL A 108 -5.49 -11.43 1.49
CA VAL A 108 -6.50 -12.03 2.36
C VAL A 108 -7.92 -11.67 1.91
N ARG A 109 -8.17 -10.42 1.51
CA ARG A 109 -9.48 -10.00 0.96
C ARG A 109 -9.82 -10.71 -0.35
N ALA A 110 -8.84 -10.85 -1.25
CA ALA A 110 -9.02 -11.61 -2.48
C ALA A 110 -9.37 -13.07 -2.19
N ALA A 111 -8.67 -13.70 -1.24
CA ALA A 111 -8.96 -15.07 -0.83
C ALA A 111 -10.38 -15.23 -0.25
N LEU A 112 -10.82 -14.28 0.57
CA LEU A 112 -12.18 -14.26 1.12
C LEU A 112 -13.22 -14.11 0.02
N ALA A 113 -13.03 -13.15 -0.90
CA ALA A 113 -13.92 -12.95 -2.04
C ALA A 113 -14.02 -14.18 -2.95
N ILE A 114 -12.89 -14.86 -3.20
CA ILE A 114 -12.84 -16.12 -3.96
C ILE A 114 -13.64 -17.21 -3.25
N ARG A 115 -13.41 -17.41 -1.94
CA ARG A 115 -14.12 -18.42 -1.15
C ARG A 115 -15.62 -18.16 -1.15
N ASP A 116 -16.03 -16.92 -0.91
CA ASP A 116 -17.43 -16.55 -0.77
C ASP A 116 -18.18 -16.65 -2.11
N ALA A 117 -17.56 -16.20 -3.22
CA ALA A 117 -18.14 -16.33 -4.56
C ALA A 117 -18.34 -17.80 -4.98
N LEU A 118 -17.38 -18.68 -4.65
CA LEU A 118 -17.49 -20.11 -4.98
C LEU A 118 -18.49 -20.85 -4.08
N ALA A 119 -18.67 -20.40 -2.84
CA ALA A 119 -19.66 -20.96 -1.93
C ALA A 119 -21.09 -20.70 -2.41
N GLU A 120 -21.36 -19.54 -3.02
CA GLU A 120 -22.67 -19.19 -3.60
C GLU A 120 -23.03 -20.08 -4.81
N GLU A 121 -22.03 -20.49 -5.60
CA GLU A 121 -22.22 -21.39 -6.75
C GLU A 121 -22.46 -22.86 -6.35
N GLY A 122 -22.17 -23.23 -5.09
CA GLY A 122 -22.62 -24.47 -4.44
C GLY A 122 -21.93 -25.78 -4.88
N GLU A 123 -21.09 -25.77 -5.92
CA GLU A 123 -20.48 -27.01 -6.47
C GLU A 123 -18.98 -27.17 -6.17
N LEU A 124 -18.27 -26.11 -5.81
CA LEU A 124 -16.80 -26.11 -5.69
C LEU A 124 -16.34 -25.61 -4.32
N GLN A 125 -15.38 -26.32 -3.72
CA GLN A 125 -14.70 -25.90 -2.50
C GLN A 125 -13.25 -25.62 -2.82
N VAL A 126 -12.67 -24.61 -2.18
CA VAL A 126 -11.26 -24.24 -2.35
C VAL A 126 -10.49 -24.35 -1.04
N ARG A 127 -9.19 -24.57 -1.17
CA ARG A 127 -8.23 -24.44 -0.07
C ARG A 127 -7.28 -23.31 -0.42
N ILE A 128 -7.05 -22.38 0.52
CA ILE A 128 -6.20 -21.22 0.25
C ILE A 128 -5.10 -21.11 1.31
N GLY A 129 -3.87 -20.89 0.86
CA GLY A 129 -2.70 -20.63 1.70
C GLY A 129 -2.07 -19.29 1.34
N ILE A 130 -1.80 -18.45 2.35
CA ILE A 130 -1.24 -17.12 2.17
C ILE A 130 0.00 -16.96 3.06
N THR A 131 1.08 -16.40 2.51
CA THR A 131 2.31 -16.16 3.26
C THR A 131 2.94 -14.85 2.81
N THR A 132 3.39 -14.04 3.76
CA THR A 132 4.15 -12.80 3.50
C THR A 132 5.61 -13.00 3.84
N GLY A 133 6.53 -12.65 2.94
CA GLY A 133 7.96 -12.79 3.21
C GLY A 133 8.85 -12.33 2.06
N GLU A 134 10.17 -12.40 2.27
CA GLU A 134 11.15 -12.05 1.24
C GLU A 134 11.15 -13.07 0.08
N ALA A 135 11.09 -12.55 -1.15
CA ALA A 135 11.32 -13.29 -2.38
C ALA A 135 12.23 -12.50 -3.33
N LEU A 136 12.93 -13.22 -4.20
CA LEU A 136 13.58 -12.65 -5.37
C LEU A 136 12.55 -12.57 -6.50
N ILE A 137 12.34 -11.36 -7.02
CA ILE A 137 11.35 -11.05 -8.05
C ILE A 137 12.07 -10.71 -9.34
N ALA A 138 11.82 -11.47 -10.40
CA ALA A 138 12.24 -11.15 -11.75
C ALA A 138 11.22 -10.18 -12.37
N LEU A 139 11.56 -8.89 -12.45
CA LEU A 139 10.66 -7.82 -12.90
C LEU A 139 10.34 -7.87 -14.40
N ASP A 140 11.24 -8.43 -15.19
CA ASP A 140 11.08 -8.57 -16.64
C ASP A 140 10.52 -9.95 -17.03
N ALA A 141 10.20 -10.80 -16.04
CA ALA A 141 9.59 -12.10 -16.29
C ALA A 141 8.24 -11.89 -16.96
N ARG A 142 7.93 -12.77 -17.91
CA ARG A 142 6.62 -12.85 -18.55
C ARG A 142 5.86 -14.07 -18.01
N PRO A 143 4.99 -13.90 -17.01
CA PRO A 143 4.21 -15.00 -16.46
C PRO A 143 3.39 -15.71 -17.55
N GLU A 144 2.90 -14.97 -18.54
CA GLU A 144 2.17 -15.50 -19.69
C GLU A 144 2.99 -16.44 -20.60
N THR A 145 4.33 -16.35 -20.57
CA THR A 145 5.22 -17.28 -21.28
C THR A 145 5.84 -18.35 -20.38
N GLY A 146 5.40 -18.45 -19.12
CA GLY A 146 5.82 -19.49 -18.17
C GLY A 146 7.13 -19.19 -17.43
N GLU A 147 7.63 -17.96 -17.49
CA GLU A 147 8.80 -17.55 -16.69
C GLU A 147 8.37 -17.32 -15.24
N GLY A 148 9.06 -17.96 -14.29
CA GLY A 148 8.77 -17.81 -12.87
C GLY A 148 9.11 -16.41 -12.38
N MET A 149 8.11 -15.66 -11.91
CA MET A 149 8.28 -14.28 -11.46
C MET A 149 8.87 -14.20 -10.04
N ALA A 150 8.46 -15.11 -9.14
CA ALA A 150 8.88 -15.10 -7.75
C ALA A 150 9.63 -16.37 -7.35
N SER A 151 10.75 -16.21 -6.63
CA SER A 151 11.55 -17.30 -6.07
C SER A 151 11.89 -17.04 -4.61
N GLY A 152 11.56 -18.00 -3.71
CA GLY A 152 11.86 -17.89 -2.29
C GLY A 152 11.12 -18.92 -1.42
N ASP A 153 11.49 -19.00 -0.13
CA ASP A 153 10.82 -19.89 0.84
C ASP A 153 9.35 -19.52 1.06
N VAL A 154 8.98 -18.25 0.83
CA VAL A 154 7.60 -17.75 0.92
C VAL A 154 6.67 -18.48 -0.05
N VAL A 155 7.12 -18.76 -1.28
CA VAL A 155 6.34 -19.48 -2.31
C VAL A 155 6.06 -20.91 -1.86
N ASN A 156 7.10 -21.60 -1.39
CA ASN A 156 6.97 -22.98 -0.91
C ASN A 156 6.13 -23.08 0.37
N THR A 157 6.23 -22.07 1.25
CA THR A 157 5.43 -22.02 2.49
C THR A 157 3.95 -21.82 2.16
N ALA A 158 3.60 -20.90 1.25
CA ALA A 158 2.22 -20.66 0.85
C ALA A 158 1.56 -21.91 0.23
N ALA A 159 2.25 -22.63 -0.66
CA ALA A 159 1.76 -23.88 -1.22
C ALA A 159 1.51 -24.96 -0.15
N ARG A 160 2.34 -25.01 0.91
CA ARG A 160 2.17 -25.97 2.01
C ARG A 160 1.00 -25.60 2.93
N LEU A 161 0.79 -24.30 3.17
CA LEU A 161 -0.36 -23.82 3.91
C LEU A 161 -1.65 -24.18 3.20
N GLN A 162 -1.70 -23.97 1.88
CA GLN A 162 -2.84 -24.39 1.06
C GLN A 162 -3.09 -25.90 1.18
N ALA A 163 -2.05 -26.72 1.04
CA ALA A 163 -2.18 -28.17 1.13
C ALA A 163 -2.66 -28.66 2.51
N ALA A 164 -2.36 -27.91 3.57
CA ALA A 164 -2.79 -28.20 4.94
C ALA A 164 -4.14 -27.59 5.32
N ALA A 165 -4.70 -26.71 4.47
CA ALA A 165 -5.99 -26.08 4.74
C ALA A 165 -7.13 -27.10 4.60
N GLU A 166 -8.11 -26.97 5.48
CA GLU A 166 -9.37 -27.71 5.38
C GLU A 166 -10.21 -27.17 4.21
N PRO A 167 -11.16 -27.96 3.67
CA PRO A 167 -12.04 -27.48 2.60
C PRO A 167 -12.75 -26.16 2.97
N SER A 168 -12.67 -25.19 2.07
CA SER A 168 -13.22 -23.83 2.23
C SER A 168 -12.52 -22.98 3.31
N SER A 169 -11.35 -23.37 3.80
CA SER A 169 -10.57 -22.57 4.75
C SER A 169 -9.39 -21.84 4.11
N ILE A 170 -9.00 -20.73 4.75
CA ILE A 170 -7.92 -19.84 4.33
C ILE A 170 -6.89 -19.79 5.44
N LEU A 171 -5.73 -20.42 5.24
CA LEU A 171 -4.65 -20.40 6.21
C LEU A 171 -3.63 -19.31 5.87
N VAL A 172 -3.27 -18.51 6.87
CA VAL A 172 -2.23 -17.49 6.78
C VAL A 172 -1.07 -17.82 7.73
N ASP A 173 0.13 -17.41 7.37
CA ASP A 173 1.29 -17.49 8.26
C ASP A 173 1.31 -16.35 9.31
N GLU A 174 2.27 -16.42 10.23
CA GLU A 174 2.41 -15.42 11.28
C GLU A 174 2.70 -14.00 10.74
N ALA A 175 3.48 -13.87 9.66
CA ALA A 175 3.80 -12.58 9.06
C ALA A 175 2.54 -11.93 8.44
N THR A 176 1.77 -12.68 7.64
CA THR A 176 0.49 -12.20 7.10
C THR A 176 -0.51 -11.89 8.22
N TYR A 177 -0.61 -12.72 9.25
CA TYR A 177 -1.48 -12.48 10.41
C TYR A 177 -1.14 -11.13 11.09
N ARG A 178 0.13 -10.89 11.45
CA ARG A 178 0.57 -9.65 12.12
C ARG A 178 0.29 -8.40 11.27
N ALA A 179 0.43 -8.52 9.94
CA ALA A 179 0.15 -7.43 9.02
C ALA A 179 -1.36 -7.11 8.87
N THR A 180 -2.24 -8.05 9.22
CA THR A 180 -3.69 -7.96 8.90
C THR A 180 -4.62 -8.16 10.10
N GLU A 181 -4.10 -8.42 11.31
CA GLU A 181 -4.88 -8.64 12.54
C GLU A 181 -5.87 -7.50 12.88
N ARG A 182 -5.57 -6.29 12.40
CA ARG A 182 -6.43 -5.11 12.59
C ARG A 182 -7.62 -5.09 11.63
N THR A 183 -7.51 -5.70 10.46
CA THR A 183 -8.46 -5.60 9.34
C THR A 183 -9.22 -6.90 9.04
N VAL A 184 -8.76 -8.02 9.59
CA VAL A 184 -9.33 -9.36 9.38
C VAL A 184 -9.62 -10.02 10.73
N ASP A 185 -10.75 -10.72 10.82
CA ASP A 185 -11.03 -11.61 11.95
C ASP A 185 -10.41 -12.98 11.71
N TYR A 186 -9.61 -13.45 12.67
CA TYR A 186 -8.90 -14.72 12.62
C TYR A 186 -9.47 -15.74 13.61
N GLY A 187 -9.39 -17.01 13.23
CA GLY A 187 -9.62 -18.16 14.10
C GLY A 187 -8.46 -18.38 15.07
N ARG A 188 -8.45 -19.55 15.72
CA ARG A 188 -7.38 -19.90 16.67
C ARG A 188 -6.04 -20.11 15.93
N ILE A 189 -4.95 -19.71 16.60
CA ILE A 189 -3.60 -20.02 16.17
C ILE A 189 -3.38 -21.54 16.24
N GLN A 190 -2.87 -22.13 15.17
CA GLN A 190 -2.57 -23.55 15.02
C GLN A 190 -1.11 -23.73 14.58
N ALA A 191 -0.52 -24.88 14.89
CA ALA A 191 0.80 -25.23 14.42
C ALA A 191 0.67 -26.35 13.38
N VAL A 192 1.03 -26.06 12.13
CA VAL A 192 0.96 -27.01 11.01
C VAL A 192 2.33 -27.61 10.75
N ALA A 193 2.41 -28.94 10.78
CA ALA A 193 3.63 -29.66 10.43
C ALA A 193 3.87 -29.59 8.92
N ALA A 194 4.79 -28.73 8.50
CA ALA A 194 5.23 -28.63 7.11
C ALA A 194 6.32 -29.67 6.83
N LYS A 195 6.09 -30.60 5.88
CA LYS A 195 7.13 -31.54 5.43
C LYS A 195 8.38 -30.77 4.99
N GLY A 196 9.52 -31.06 5.62
CA GLY A 196 10.82 -30.48 5.28
C GLY A 196 11.21 -29.19 6.02
N LYS A 197 10.41 -28.68 6.98
CA LYS A 197 10.88 -27.70 7.98
C LYS A 197 11.21 -28.41 9.30
N ALA A 198 12.26 -27.93 9.97
CA ALA A 198 12.66 -28.45 11.28
C ALA A 198 11.66 -28.10 12.39
N SER A 199 10.89 -27.02 12.20
CA SER A 199 9.87 -26.54 13.15
C SER A 199 8.51 -26.39 12.47
N PRO A 200 7.40 -26.67 13.17
CA PRO A 200 6.04 -26.40 12.68
C PRO A 200 5.86 -24.93 12.29
N VAL A 201 5.01 -24.66 11.30
CA VAL A 201 4.63 -23.29 10.92
C VAL A 201 3.42 -22.88 11.75
N THR A 202 3.50 -21.73 12.41
CA THR A 202 2.38 -21.13 13.13
C THR A 202 1.42 -20.49 12.12
N THR A 203 0.15 -20.85 12.17
CA THR A 203 -0.87 -20.47 11.19
C THR A 203 -2.15 -20.01 11.84
N CYS A 204 -2.89 -19.12 11.18
CA CYS A 204 -4.23 -18.70 11.59
C CYS A 204 -5.21 -18.87 10.43
N GLU A 205 -6.47 -19.16 10.74
CA GLU A 205 -7.52 -19.21 9.72
C GLU A 205 -8.16 -17.82 9.55
N ALA A 206 -8.16 -17.26 8.33
CA ALA A 206 -8.87 -16.02 8.03
C ALA A 206 -10.37 -16.30 7.87
N LEU A 207 -11.19 -15.72 8.76
CA LEU A 207 -12.63 -16.00 8.80
C LEU A 207 -13.41 -15.03 7.93
N ARG A 208 -13.22 -13.73 8.15
CA ARG A 208 -13.91 -12.66 7.42
C ARG A 208 -13.12 -11.37 7.45
N ALA A 209 -13.31 -10.56 6.42
CA ALA A 209 -12.85 -9.17 6.44
C ALA A 209 -13.73 -8.40 7.42
N ARG A 210 -13.12 -7.52 8.20
CA ARG A 210 -13.89 -6.59 9.04
C ARG A 210 -14.49 -5.51 8.13
N ALA A 211 -15.79 -5.26 8.28
CA ALA A 211 -16.42 -4.08 7.70
C ALA A 211 -15.65 -2.84 8.19
N ARG A 212 -15.03 -2.12 7.26
CA ARG A 212 -14.08 -1.03 7.55
C ARG A 212 -14.76 0.26 8.01
N VAL A 213 -15.93 0.16 8.61
CA VAL A 213 -16.41 1.23 9.48
C VAL A 213 -15.58 1.08 10.75
N SER A 214 -14.50 1.85 10.86
CA SER A 214 -14.47 2.80 11.95
C SER A 214 -13.11 3.48 12.10
N VAL A 215 -13.18 4.80 12.03
CA VAL A 215 -12.21 5.70 12.62
C VAL A 215 -11.87 5.28 14.05
N GLU A 216 -12.78 4.63 14.80
CA GLU A 216 -12.64 4.14 16.20
C GLU A 216 -11.34 3.38 16.54
N ARG A 217 -10.61 2.82 15.56
CA ARG A 217 -9.48 1.93 15.83
C ARG A 217 -8.09 2.49 15.50
N ALA A 218 -7.98 3.75 15.06
CA ALA A 218 -6.68 4.44 15.05
C ALA A 218 -6.19 4.78 16.48
N GLY A 219 -6.93 4.35 17.51
CA GLY A 219 -6.74 4.60 18.95
C GLY A 219 -5.50 4.02 19.63
N GLY A 220 -4.66 3.22 18.96
CA GLY A 220 -3.62 2.42 19.63
C GLY A 220 -2.52 3.17 20.40
N ALA A 221 -2.00 4.28 19.86
CA ALA A 221 -0.89 5.04 20.45
C ALA A 221 -1.32 6.48 20.75
N PRO A 222 -0.88 7.14 21.84
CA PRO A 222 -1.34 8.51 22.15
C PRO A 222 -0.98 9.51 21.04
N LEU A 223 -1.80 10.55 20.89
CA LEU A 223 -1.45 11.68 20.03
C LEU A 223 -0.30 12.46 20.67
N VAL A 224 0.83 12.55 19.97
CA VAL A 224 2.02 13.28 20.43
C VAL A 224 2.47 14.28 19.36
N GLY A 225 2.65 15.56 19.75
CA GLY A 225 3.27 16.57 18.89
C GLY A 225 2.39 17.04 17.73
N ARG A 226 1.07 16.93 17.89
CA ARG A 226 0.05 17.22 16.86
C ARG A 226 -1.08 18.09 17.38
N GLU A 227 -0.88 18.70 18.54
CA GLU A 227 -1.88 19.51 19.25
C GLU A 227 -2.26 20.76 18.44
N ARG A 228 -1.30 21.31 17.67
CA ARG A 228 -1.54 22.47 16.79
C ARG A 228 -2.38 22.09 15.58
N GLU A 229 -2.05 21.00 14.91
CA GLU A 229 -2.80 20.50 13.75
C GLU A 229 -4.21 20.07 14.15
N LEU A 230 -4.38 19.44 15.32
CA LEU A 230 -5.71 19.12 15.86
C LEU A 230 -6.53 20.38 16.17
N THR A 231 -5.90 21.41 16.74
CA THR A 231 -6.56 22.71 16.96
C THR A 231 -7.04 23.31 15.63
N LEU A 232 -6.22 23.26 14.57
CA LEU A 232 -6.62 23.75 13.24
C LEU A 232 -7.80 22.95 12.65
N LEU A 233 -7.80 21.62 12.81
CA LEU A 233 -8.90 20.75 12.40
C LEU A 233 -10.22 21.15 13.10
N ARG A 234 -10.16 21.38 14.41
CA ARG A 234 -11.32 21.81 15.22
C ARG A 234 -11.83 23.18 14.83
N GLU A 235 -10.94 24.15 14.61
CA GLU A 235 -11.31 25.49 14.15
C GLU A 235 -11.94 25.47 12.76
N MET A 236 -11.41 24.68 11.83
CA MET A 236 -12.00 24.53 10.50
C MET A 236 -13.41 23.92 10.58
N PHE A 237 -13.61 22.93 11.43
CA PHE A 237 -14.94 22.34 11.64
C PHE A 237 -15.91 23.31 12.33
N SER A 238 -15.44 24.06 13.33
CA SER A 238 -16.21 25.14 13.97
C SER A 238 -16.64 26.21 12.96
N ARG A 239 -15.79 26.53 11.98
CA ARG A 239 -16.12 27.46 10.90
C ARG A 239 -17.26 26.94 10.02
N VAL A 240 -17.24 25.66 9.65
CA VAL A 240 -18.31 25.01 8.87
C VAL A 240 -19.66 25.15 9.55
N THR A 241 -19.72 24.94 10.87
CA THR A 241 -20.98 25.00 11.63
C THR A 241 -21.46 26.43 11.86
N ARG A 242 -20.54 27.39 12.03
CA ARG A 242 -20.87 28.81 12.28
C ARG A 242 -21.22 29.59 11.01
N GLU A 243 -20.50 29.35 9.92
CA GLU A 243 -20.66 30.10 8.67
C GLU A 243 -21.64 29.42 7.71
N LEU A 244 -21.99 28.14 7.94
CA LEU A 244 -22.83 27.33 7.05
C LEU A 244 -22.26 27.27 5.62
N GLU A 245 -20.93 27.27 5.51
CA GLU A 245 -20.22 27.17 4.24
C GLU A 245 -19.40 25.88 4.18
N PRO A 246 -19.30 25.25 2.99
CA PRO A 246 -18.45 24.08 2.81
C PRO A 246 -16.98 24.45 3.00
N GLN A 247 -16.20 23.57 3.63
CA GLN A 247 -14.74 23.70 3.72
C GLN A 247 -14.04 22.45 3.18
N LEU A 248 -12.93 22.66 2.45
CA LEU A 248 -11.99 21.62 2.06
C LEU A 248 -10.76 21.70 2.98
N LEU A 249 -10.43 20.58 3.63
CA LEU A 249 -9.21 20.47 4.42
C LEU A 249 -8.42 19.24 4.00
N THR A 250 -7.19 19.42 3.54
CA THR A 250 -6.32 18.32 3.12
C THR A 250 -5.13 18.15 4.05
N LEU A 251 -5.03 16.98 4.70
CA LEU A 251 -3.85 16.55 5.46
C LEU A 251 -2.86 15.85 4.51
N VAL A 252 -1.71 16.48 4.27
CA VAL A 252 -0.67 15.96 3.38
C VAL A 252 0.50 15.48 4.22
N GLY A 253 0.98 14.26 3.96
CA GLY A 253 2.20 13.79 4.59
C GLY A 253 2.55 12.36 4.22
N VAL A 254 3.77 11.95 4.58
CA VAL A 254 4.27 10.60 4.28
C VAL A 254 3.44 9.52 4.99
N PRO A 255 3.49 8.25 4.53
CA PRO A 255 2.84 7.14 5.21
C PRO A 255 3.28 7.02 6.68
N GLY A 256 2.35 6.72 7.57
CA GLY A 256 2.63 6.56 9.00
C GLY A 256 2.85 7.83 9.81
N ILE A 257 2.86 9.02 9.18
CA ILE A 257 3.15 10.30 9.85
C ILE A 257 2.10 10.77 10.86
N GLY A 258 0.94 10.10 10.94
CA GLY A 258 -0.17 10.42 11.84
C GLY A 258 -1.41 11.05 11.19
N LYS A 259 -1.59 10.98 9.86
CA LYS A 259 -2.78 11.52 9.15
C LYS A 259 -4.09 10.92 9.70
N SER A 260 -4.23 9.59 9.65
CA SER A 260 -5.45 8.91 10.13
C SER A 260 -5.61 9.03 11.65
N ARG A 261 -4.52 9.21 12.41
CA ARG A 261 -4.60 9.50 13.85
C ARG A 261 -5.25 10.88 14.09
N LEU A 262 -4.87 11.91 13.35
CA LEU A 262 -5.49 13.24 13.45
C LEU A 262 -6.98 13.21 13.07
N VAL A 263 -7.35 12.47 12.02
CA VAL A 263 -8.75 12.25 11.64
C VAL A 263 -9.52 11.59 12.79
N PHE A 264 -8.90 10.60 13.44
CA PHE A 264 -9.48 9.93 14.61
C PHE A 264 -9.65 10.82 15.83
N GLU A 265 -8.68 11.65 16.16
CA GLU A 265 -8.82 12.59 17.28
C GLU A 265 -9.92 13.61 17.04
N LEU A 266 -10.10 14.06 15.79
CA LEU A 266 -11.24 14.90 15.43
C LEU A 266 -12.56 14.16 15.60
N PHE A 267 -12.64 12.91 15.15
CA PHE A 267 -13.82 12.07 15.34
C PHE A 267 -14.15 11.87 16.83
N GLN A 268 -13.16 11.56 17.67
CA GLN A 268 -13.33 11.44 19.12
C GLN A 268 -13.84 12.74 19.75
N THR A 269 -13.33 13.89 19.30
CA THR A 269 -13.79 15.21 19.76
C THR A 269 -15.27 15.44 19.40
N ILE A 270 -15.69 15.01 18.21
CA ILE A 270 -17.08 15.11 17.75
C ILE A 270 -17.99 14.16 18.55
N GLU A 271 -17.60 12.91 18.72
CA GLU A 271 -18.35 11.90 19.50
C GLU A 271 -18.47 12.28 20.98
N ALA A 272 -17.47 12.96 21.54
CA ALA A 272 -17.54 13.54 22.88
C ALA A 272 -18.60 14.66 23.03
N GLY A 273 -19.25 15.04 21.92
CA GLY A 273 -20.39 15.95 21.91
C GLY A 273 -20.03 17.43 21.83
N GLU A 274 -18.76 17.77 21.59
CA GLU A 274 -18.29 19.17 21.55
C GLU A 274 -19.03 20.03 20.51
N PHE A 275 -19.47 19.40 19.41
CA PHE A 275 -20.14 20.06 18.29
C PHE A 275 -21.58 19.58 18.07
N GLY A 276 -22.15 18.83 19.02
CA GLY A 276 -23.44 18.18 18.85
C GLY A 276 -23.42 17.02 17.84
N PRO A 277 -24.59 16.58 17.35
CA PRO A 277 -24.67 15.44 16.45
C PRO A 277 -24.18 15.78 15.03
N VAL A 278 -23.27 14.96 14.51
CA VAL A 278 -22.63 15.14 13.21
C VAL A 278 -22.86 13.90 12.34
N PHE A 279 -23.11 14.09 11.05
CA PHE A 279 -23.04 12.98 10.10
C PHE A 279 -21.58 12.77 9.68
N TRP A 280 -21.03 11.60 9.96
CA TRP A 280 -19.67 11.25 9.58
C TRP A 280 -19.69 10.13 8.53
N ARG A 281 -19.16 10.40 7.34
CA ARG A 281 -19.01 9.40 6.26
C ARG A 281 -17.56 9.32 5.84
N HIS A 282 -17.10 8.10 5.60
CA HIS A 282 -15.70 7.81 5.32
C HIS A 282 -15.63 6.92 4.10
N GLY A 283 -14.73 7.26 3.19
CA GLY A 283 -14.41 6.46 2.02
C GLY A 283 -12.91 6.49 1.73
N ARG A 284 -12.36 5.38 1.26
CA ARG A 284 -10.93 5.24 0.96
C ARG A 284 -10.69 5.07 -0.53
N SER A 285 -9.71 5.77 -1.07
CA SER A 285 -9.25 5.55 -2.44
C SER A 285 -8.30 4.35 -2.46
N LEU A 286 -8.61 3.35 -3.28
CA LEU A 286 -7.79 2.13 -3.42
C LEU A 286 -6.83 2.27 -4.61
N PRO A 287 -5.61 1.72 -4.54
CA PRO A 287 -4.67 1.73 -5.66
C PRO A 287 -5.04 0.82 -6.84
N TYR A 288 -6.12 0.03 -6.75
CA TYR A 288 -6.40 -1.10 -7.63
C TYR A 288 -7.90 -1.34 -7.84
N GLY A 289 -8.25 -1.99 -8.96
CA GLY A 289 -9.57 -2.51 -9.34
C GLY A 289 -10.19 -1.83 -10.56
N ASP A 290 -10.88 -2.60 -11.40
CA ASP A 290 -11.72 -2.05 -12.48
C ASP A 290 -12.98 -1.39 -11.88
N GLY A 291 -13.33 -0.18 -12.33
CA GLY A 291 -14.51 0.56 -11.85
C GLY A 291 -14.31 1.41 -10.58
N VAL A 292 -13.07 1.69 -10.19
CA VAL A 292 -12.70 2.28 -8.88
C VAL A 292 -12.72 3.81 -8.84
N THR A 293 -13.00 4.47 -9.97
CA THR A 293 -12.94 5.94 -10.11
C THR A 293 -13.69 6.71 -9.04
N PHE A 294 -14.81 6.18 -8.54
CA PHE A 294 -15.59 6.81 -7.47
C PHE A 294 -15.78 5.89 -6.24
N TRP A 295 -14.87 4.94 -6.00
CA TRP A 295 -15.02 3.96 -4.91
C TRP A 295 -15.20 4.59 -3.53
N ALA A 296 -14.37 5.57 -3.18
CA ALA A 296 -14.50 6.28 -1.90
C ALA A 296 -15.88 6.94 -1.76
N LEU A 297 -16.43 7.45 -2.86
CA LEU A 297 -17.76 8.05 -2.88
C LEU A 297 -18.86 6.99 -2.76
N ALA A 298 -18.71 5.86 -3.45
CA ALA A 298 -19.57 4.70 -3.35
C ALA A 298 -19.66 4.17 -1.92
N GLU A 299 -18.53 4.06 -1.20
CA GLU A 299 -18.52 3.67 0.22
C GLU A 299 -19.34 4.62 1.08
N MET A 300 -19.21 5.94 0.87
CA MET A 300 -19.97 6.93 1.63
C MET A 300 -21.48 6.83 1.35
N VAL A 301 -21.88 6.63 0.09
CA VAL A 301 -23.28 6.49 -0.32
C VAL A 301 -23.88 5.20 0.23
N LYS A 302 -23.17 4.06 0.09
CA LYS A 302 -23.59 2.77 0.63
C LYS A 302 -23.73 2.82 2.15
N ALA A 303 -22.76 3.39 2.85
CA ALA A 303 -22.82 3.57 4.31
C ALA A 303 -23.97 4.49 4.75
N GLN A 304 -24.27 5.54 3.97
CA GLN A 304 -25.40 6.42 4.24
C GLN A 304 -26.75 5.73 4.02
N ALA A 305 -26.87 4.91 2.99
CA ALA A 305 -28.10 4.17 2.65
C ALA A 305 -28.27 2.86 3.44
N GLY A 306 -27.24 2.39 4.16
CA GLY A 306 -27.27 1.11 4.86
C GLY A 306 -27.20 -0.10 3.91
N ILE A 307 -26.55 0.08 2.76
CA ILE A 307 -26.32 -0.98 1.76
C ILE A 307 -25.16 -1.85 2.23
N LEU A 308 -25.39 -3.15 2.30
CA LEU A 308 -24.44 -4.18 2.66
C LEU A 308 -23.89 -4.87 1.41
N GLU A 309 -22.70 -5.46 1.52
CA GLU A 309 -22.13 -6.23 0.40
C GLU A 309 -22.95 -7.47 0.04
N SER A 310 -23.74 -7.98 0.98
CA SER A 310 -24.65 -9.12 0.79
C SER A 310 -26.02 -8.75 0.21
N ASP A 311 -26.29 -7.45 0.02
CA ASP A 311 -27.58 -7.02 -0.52
C ASP A 311 -27.68 -7.34 -2.01
N THR A 312 -28.88 -7.72 -2.45
CA THR A 312 -29.17 -7.83 -3.89
C THR A 312 -29.19 -6.44 -4.53
N ALA A 313 -29.08 -6.38 -5.87
CA ALA A 313 -29.19 -5.11 -6.59
C ALA A 313 -30.55 -4.42 -6.34
N GLU A 314 -31.63 -5.19 -6.19
CA GLU A 314 -32.97 -4.69 -5.89
C GLU A 314 -33.05 -4.08 -4.47
N ASP A 315 -32.47 -4.77 -3.47
CA ASP A 315 -32.38 -4.26 -2.10
C ASP A 315 -31.55 -2.97 -2.03
N ALA A 316 -30.45 -2.91 -2.78
CA ALA A 316 -29.59 -1.74 -2.84
C ALA A 316 -30.32 -0.52 -3.43
N VAL A 317 -31.11 -0.71 -4.50
CA VAL A 317 -31.94 0.36 -5.09
C VAL A 317 -32.99 0.85 -4.11
N GLU A 318 -33.69 -0.06 -3.42
CA GLU A 318 -34.75 0.35 -2.49
C GLU A 318 -34.18 1.11 -1.29
N LYS A 319 -33.10 0.62 -0.68
CA LYS A 319 -32.39 1.32 0.40
C LYS A 319 -31.88 2.70 -0.02
N LEU A 320 -31.35 2.81 -1.24
CA LEU A 320 -30.90 4.08 -1.80
C LEU A 320 -32.07 5.06 -1.97
N ARG A 321 -33.19 4.61 -2.53
CA ARG A 321 -34.42 5.39 -2.70
C ARG A 321 -34.97 5.88 -1.37
N GLU A 322 -35.06 5.02 -0.36
CA GLU A 322 -35.50 5.40 0.99
C GLU A 322 -34.58 6.47 1.58
N SER A 323 -33.26 6.31 1.42
CA SER A 323 -32.26 7.27 1.90
C SER A 323 -32.42 8.63 1.23
N VAL A 324 -32.57 8.69 -0.09
CA VAL A 324 -32.76 9.96 -0.83
C VAL A 324 -34.07 10.64 -0.42
N ARG A 325 -35.19 9.91 -0.40
CA ARG A 325 -36.52 10.45 -0.05
C ARG A 325 -36.61 10.98 1.38
N ARG A 326 -35.76 10.48 2.27
CA ARG A 326 -35.68 10.98 3.66
C ARG A 326 -35.17 12.41 3.74
N PHE A 327 -34.33 12.83 2.80
CA PHE A 327 -33.64 14.14 2.85
C PHE A 327 -34.05 15.09 1.72
N VAL A 328 -34.59 14.57 0.62
CA VAL A 328 -35.04 15.36 -0.54
C VAL A 328 -36.55 15.27 -0.62
N ALA A 329 -37.23 16.40 -0.35
CA ALA A 329 -38.69 16.45 -0.28
C ALA A 329 -39.36 16.48 -1.66
N GLU A 330 -38.72 17.08 -2.66
CA GLU A 330 -39.26 17.20 -4.02
C GLU A 330 -39.11 15.87 -4.77
N THR A 331 -40.23 15.31 -5.23
CA THR A 331 -40.27 13.94 -5.79
C THR A 331 -39.48 13.80 -7.09
N ASP A 332 -39.54 14.82 -7.95
CA ASP A 332 -38.82 14.81 -9.23
C ASP A 332 -37.30 14.93 -9.03
N GLU A 333 -36.86 15.80 -8.11
CA GLU A 333 -35.45 15.93 -7.71
C GLU A 333 -34.95 14.64 -7.04
N ALA A 334 -35.72 14.06 -6.12
CA ALA A 334 -35.38 12.81 -5.46
C ALA A 334 -35.20 11.66 -6.46
N GLY A 335 -36.11 11.54 -7.44
CA GLY A 335 -36.00 10.51 -8.48
C GLY A 335 -34.81 10.72 -9.41
N TRP A 336 -34.44 11.98 -9.69
CA TRP A 336 -33.22 12.30 -10.44
C TRP A 336 -31.94 11.95 -9.66
N ILE A 337 -31.86 12.33 -8.39
CA ILE A 337 -30.73 12.00 -7.51
C ILE A 337 -30.58 10.49 -7.35
N GLU A 338 -31.68 9.76 -7.14
CA GLU A 338 -31.68 8.29 -7.03
C GLU A 338 -30.99 7.66 -8.25
N ARG A 339 -31.43 8.01 -9.47
CA ARG A 339 -30.86 7.46 -10.71
C ARG A 339 -29.35 7.73 -10.83
N GLN A 340 -28.91 8.94 -10.49
CA GLN A 340 -27.50 9.30 -10.60
C GLN A 340 -26.62 8.65 -9.52
N LEU A 341 -27.20 8.17 -8.40
CA LEU A 341 -26.48 7.47 -7.33
C LEU A 341 -26.43 5.95 -7.53
N GLN A 342 -27.27 5.36 -8.38
CA GLN A 342 -27.31 3.90 -8.63
C GLN A 342 -25.95 3.29 -9.06
N PRO A 343 -25.14 3.93 -9.93
CA PRO A 343 -23.81 3.41 -10.26
C PRO A 343 -22.90 3.33 -9.03
N LEU A 344 -23.00 4.28 -8.09
CA LEU A 344 -22.24 4.25 -6.83
C LEU A 344 -22.75 3.17 -5.86
N ALA A 345 -24.01 2.76 -5.97
CA ALA A 345 -24.55 1.62 -5.24
C ALA A 345 -24.12 0.26 -5.83
N GLY A 346 -23.55 0.23 -7.04
CA GLY A 346 -23.14 -1.00 -7.73
C GLY A 346 -24.26 -1.68 -8.50
N VAL A 347 -25.33 -0.95 -8.83
CA VAL A 347 -26.51 -1.46 -9.56
C VAL A 347 -26.28 -1.42 -11.08
N GLU A 348 -25.50 -0.46 -11.57
CA GLU A 348 -25.10 -0.32 -12.98
C GLU A 348 -23.58 -0.16 -13.06
N THR A 349 -22.88 -1.23 -13.48
CA THR A 349 -21.39 -1.26 -13.53
C THR A 349 -20.80 -0.75 -14.84
N ASP A 350 -21.58 -0.68 -15.93
CA ASP A 350 -21.11 -0.30 -17.27
C ASP A 350 -21.32 1.19 -17.63
N ALA A 351 -21.38 2.06 -16.62
CA ALA A 351 -21.54 3.50 -16.85
C ALA A 351 -20.23 4.13 -17.35
N THR A 352 -20.07 4.20 -18.68
CA THR A 352 -19.05 5.06 -19.30
C THR A 352 -19.50 6.52 -19.23
N TRP A 353 -18.99 7.26 -18.24
CA TRP A 353 -19.35 8.66 -18.02
C TRP A 353 -18.82 9.59 -19.13
N THR A 354 -19.68 9.94 -20.08
CA THR A 354 -19.44 11.04 -21.02
C THR A 354 -19.45 12.40 -20.30
N GLY A 355 -18.95 13.46 -20.94
CA GLY A 355 -18.79 14.78 -20.31
C GLY A 355 -20.07 15.36 -19.68
N ASP A 356 -21.18 15.32 -20.43
CA ASP A 356 -22.47 15.83 -19.97
C ASP A 356 -23.06 14.98 -18.84
N GLN A 357 -23.00 13.64 -18.96
CA GLN A 357 -23.46 12.71 -17.93
C GLN A 357 -22.68 12.88 -16.62
N ARG A 358 -21.37 13.15 -16.69
CA ARG A 358 -20.53 13.38 -15.51
C ARG A 358 -20.92 14.66 -14.77
N SER A 359 -21.19 15.73 -15.51
CA SER A 359 -21.62 17.00 -14.89
C SER A 359 -22.99 16.87 -14.24
N GLU A 360 -23.90 16.13 -14.86
CA GLU A 360 -25.21 15.82 -14.27
C GLU A 360 -25.06 15.00 -12.99
N ALA A 361 -24.24 13.95 -13.00
CA ALA A 361 -23.96 13.14 -11.83
C ALA A 361 -23.33 13.95 -10.69
N PHE A 362 -22.34 14.79 -10.99
CA PHE A 362 -21.71 15.66 -10.00
C PHE A 362 -22.73 16.60 -9.34
N ALA A 363 -23.64 17.17 -10.14
CA ALA A 363 -24.71 18.01 -9.62
C ALA A 363 -25.65 17.23 -8.69
N ALA A 364 -26.03 16.01 -9.06
CA ALA A 364 -26.90 15.15 -8.25
C ALA A 364 -26.23 14.71 -6.94
N TRP A 365 -24.98 14.26 -7.00
CA TRP A 365 -24.21 13.86 -5.81
C TRP A 365 -24.00 15.03 -4.86
N ARG A 366 -23.66 16.22 -5.40
CA ARG A 366 -23.57 17.45 -4.61
C ARG A 366 -24.90 17.76 -3.90
N ARG A 367 -26.03 17.74 -4.64
CA ARG A 367 -27.36 17.97 -4.06
C ARG A 367 -27.71 16.97 -2.96
N PHE A 368 -27.36 15.71 -3.13
CA PHE A 368 -27.54 14.69 -2.10
C PHE A 368 -26.78 15.01 -0.81
N PHE A 369 -25.49 15.36 -0.90
CA PHE A 369 -24.71 15.71 0.30
C PHE A 369 -25.13 17.04 0.92
N GLU A 370 -25.55 18.03 0.13
CA GLU A 370 -26.13 19.27 0.65
C GLU A 370 -27.43 19.00 1.40
N ALA A 371 -28.33 18.18 0.83
CA ALA A 371 -29.56 17.78 1.51
C ALA A 371 -29.26 17.06 2.83
N LEU A 372 -28.26 16.18 2.86
CA LEU A 372 -27.82 15.49 4.07
C LEU A 372 -27.23 16.45 5.12
N ALA A 373 -26.42 17.43 4.70
CA ALA A 373 -25.83 18.43 5.60
C ALA A 373 -26.84 19.45 6.14
N LEU A 374 -27.88 19.75 5.36
CA LEU A 374 -28.98 20.63 5.77
C LEU A 374 -30.02 19.89 6.62
N ALA A 375 -30.11 18.58 6.47
CA ALA A 375 -31.05 17.76 7.21
C ALA A 375 -30.79 17.83 8.72
N HIS A 376 -31.87 18.11 9.47
CA HIS A 376 -31.85 18.13 10.94
C HIS A 376 -30.81 19.09 11.57
N ALA A 377 -30.32 20.08 10.82
CA ALA A 377 -29.25 21.00 11.25
C ALA A 377 -27.99 20.27 11.78
N ARG A 378 -27.63 19.14 11.15
CA ARG A 378 -26.46 18.33 11.52
C ARG A 378 -25.34 18.54 10.50
N PRO A 379 -24.16 19.05 10.91
CA PRO A 379 -23.02 19.15 10.01
C PRO A 379 -22.63 17.79 9.42
N LEU A 380 -22.16 17.81 8.18
CA LEU A 380 -21.69 16.62 7.48
C LEU A 380 -20.17 16.67 7.34
N VAL A 381 -19.49 15.61 7.78
CA VAL A 381 -18.06 15.38 7.54
C VAL A 381 -17.91 14.24 6.54
N LEU A 382 -17.30 14.53 5.40
CA LEU A 382 -16.91 13.56 4.38
C LEU A 382 -15.40 13.36 4.43
N VAL A 383 -14.96 12.17 4.85
CA VAL A 383 -13.54 11.83 4.95
C VAL A 383 -13.11 11.06 3.72
N PHE A 384 -12.30 11.68 2.86
CA PHE A 384 -11.67 11.05 1.71
C PHE A 384 -10.25 10.62 2.08
N GLU A 385 -10.04 9.33 2.32
CA GLU A 385 -8.71 8.80 2.62
C GLU A 385 -7.91 8.42 1.38
N ASP A 386 -6.60 8.63 1.49
CA ASP A 386 -5.62 8.22 0.50
C ASP A 386 -5.85 8.79 -0.92
N LEU A 387 -6.29 10.05 -1.05
CA LEU A 387 -6.60 10.72 -2.33
C LEU A 387 -5.46 10.76 -3.37
N HIS A 388 -4.24 10.40 -2.99
CA HIS A 388 -3.14 10.23 -3.94
C HIS A 388 -3.37 9.02 -4.88
N TRP A 389 -4.19 8.05 -4.46
CA TRP A 389 -4.65 6.94 -5.30
C TRP A 389 -5.93 7.25 -6.08
N ALA A 390 -6.65 8.31 -5.73
CA ALA A 390 -7.87 8.69 -6.42
C ALA A 390 -7.59 9.00 -7.90
N ASP A 391 -8.55 8.64 -8.75
CA ASP A 391 -8.58 9.09 -10.13
C ASP A 391 -8.85 10.60 -10.22
N ASP A 392 -8.44 11.20 -11.34
CA ASP A 392 -8.65 12.62 -11.61
C ASP A 392 -10.13 13.03 -11.51
N ALA A 393 -11.06 12.15 -11.89
CA ALA A 393 -12.48 12.45 -11.83
C ALA A 393 -13.02 12.57 -10.39
N LEU A 394 -12.52 11.77 -9.43
CA LEU A 394 -12.90 11.93 -8.01
C LEU A 394 -12.31 13.21 -7.43
N LEU A 395 -11.07 13.55 -7.80
CA LEU A 395 -10.46 14.82 -7.40
C LEU A 395 -11.27 16.01 -7.93
N ASP A 396 -11.66 15.98 -9.21
CA ASP A 396 -12.50 16.99 -9.83
C ASP A 396 -13.86 17.11 -9.13
N PHE A 397 -14.44 15.98 -8.68
CA PHE A 397 -15.69 15.99 -7.91
C PHE A 397 -15.53 16.64 -6.53
N VAL A 398 -14.47 16.31 -5.77
CA VAL A 398 -14.23 16.90 -4.45
C VAL A 398 -14.05 18.42 -4.56
N ASP A 399 -13.32 18.86 -5.59
CA ASP A 399 -13.16 20.25 -5.94
C ASP A 399 -14.50 20.92 -6.30
N TYR A 400 -15.29 20.27 -7.17
CA TYR A 400 -16.62 20.72 -7.56
C TYR A 400 -17.57 20.83 -6.36
N LEU A 401 -17.55 19.87 -5.45
CA LEU A 401 -18.40 19.83 -4.26
C LEU A 401 -18.21 21.07 -3.40
N VAL A 402 -16.97 21.44 -3.08
CA VAL A 402 -16.69 22.59 -2.21
C VAL A 402 -16.85 23.92 -2.96
N GLU A 403 -16.56 23.94 -4.27
CA GLU A 403 -16.71 25.14 -5.09
C GLU A 403 -18.19 25.51 -5.34
N TRP A 404 -19.08 24.52 -5.47
CA TRP A 404 -20.47 24.73 -5.85
C TRP A 404 -21.49 24.49 -4.73
N ALA A 405 -21.11 23.86 -3.62
CA ALA A 405 -22.02 23.73 -2.47
C ALA A 405 -22.28 25.11 -1.84
N ARG A 406 -23.53 25.38 -1.45
CA ARG A 406 -23.93 26.67 -0.88
C ARG A 406 -24.83 26.47 0.33
N GLY A 407 -24.53 27.18 1.42
CA GLY A 407 -25.35 27.19 2.63
C GLY A 407 -25.37 25.85 3.40
N ALA A 408 -24.49 24.91 3.06
CA ALA A 408 -24.44 23.58 3.66
C ALA A 408 -23.26 23.48 4.63
N PRO A 409 -23.49 23.06 5.91
CA PRO A 409 -22.41 22.84 6.88
C PRO A 409 -21.67 21.52 6.57
N LEU A 410 -20.83 21.55 5.54
CA LEU A 410 -20.10 20.40 5.01
C LEU A 410 -18.58 20.57 5.17
N LEU A 411 -17.90 19.58 5.76
CA LEU A 411 -16.44 19.47 5.79
C LEU A 411 -15.99 18.32 4.90
N ALA A 412 -15.26 18.62 3.82
CA ALA A 412 -14.52 17.63 3.06
C ALA A 412 -13.11 17.49 3.65
N LEU A 413 -12.88 16.44 4.44
CA LEU A 413 -11.59 16.14 5.08
C LEU A 413 -10.83 15.10 4.27
N CYS A 414 -9.71 15.51 3.68
CA CYS A 414 -8.94 14.68 2.76
C CYS A 414 -7.62 14.26 3.38
N THR A 415 -7.18 13.02 3.18
CA THR A 415 -5.80 12.59 3.48
C THR A 415 -5.06 12.25 2.20
N ALA A 416 -3.83 12.73 2.08
CA ALA A 416 -3.03 12.53 0.87
C ALA A 416 -1.54 12.42 1.18
N ARG A 417 -0.78 11.93 0.20
CA ARG A 417 0.68 12.01 0.19
C ARG A 417 1.13 13.17 -0.70
N PRO A 418 2.39 13.66 -0.57
CA PRO A 418 2.90 14.78 -1.37
C PRO A 418 2.77 14.61 -2.89
N GLU A 419 2.71 13.37 -3.38
CA GLU A 419 2.52 12.99 -4.78
C GLU A 419 1.23 13.60 -5.36
N LEU A 420 0.18 13.79 -4.56
CA LEU A 420 -1.03 14.47 -4.99
C LEU A 420 -0.74 15.91 -5.42
N LEU A 421 0.07 16.65 -4.66
CA LEU A 421 0.42 18.04 -4.97
C LEU A 421 1.39 18.13 -6.17
N ALA A 422 2.19 17.10 -6.40
CA ALA A 422 3.01 17.00 -7.62
C ALA A 422 2.13 16.76 -8.86
N ARG A 423 1.09 15.92 -8.74
CA ARG A 423 0.12 15.64 -9.81
C ARG A 423 -0.83 16.82 -10.06
N ARG A 424 -1.29 17.49 -8.99
CA ARG A 424 -2.23 18.61 -8.99
C ARG A 424 -1.67 19.78 -8.18
N PRO A 425 -0.80 20.63 -8.74
CA PRO A 425 -0.19 21.76 -8.01
C PRO A 425 -1.19 22.81 -7.51
N GLY A 426 -2.36 22.93 -8.17
CA GLY A 426 -3.46 23.79 -7.75
C GLY A 426 -4.33 23.20 -6.65
N TRP A 427 -4.10 21.95 -6.22
CA TRP A 427 -4.93 21.30 -5.21
C TRP A 427 -4.85 22.04 -3.89
N GLY A 428 -6.03 22.39 -3.38
CA GLY A 428 -6.18 23.08 -2.10
C GLY A 428 -5.70 24.54 -2.09
N GLY A 429 -5.19 25.07 -3.21
CA GLY A 429 -4.65 26.43 -3.34
C GLY A 429 -5.47 27.30 -4.29
N GLY A 430 -5.60 28.59 -3.98
CA GLY A 430 -6.30 29.56 -4.84
C GLY A 430 -7.83 29.47 -4.83
N LYS A 431 -8.42 28.56 -4.05
CA LYS A 431 -9.87 28.40 -3.87
C LYS A 431 -10.32 28.97 -2.52
N VAL A 432 -11.53 29.53 -2.51
CA VAL A 432 -12.19 29.98 -1.27
C VAL A 432 -12.50 28.75 -0.41
N ASN A 433 -12.34 28.86 0.91
CA ASN A 433 -12.67 27.80 1.86
C ASN A 433 -11.89 26.48 1.68
N SER A 434 -10.64 26.59 1.24
CA SER A 434 -9.72 25.46 1.12
C SER A 434 -8.46 25.67 1.95
N SER A 435 -7.99 24.61 2.61
CA SER A 435 -6.77 24.62 3.42
C SER A 435 -6.00 23.31 3.30
N THR A 436 -4.67 23.39 3.30
CA THR A 436 -3.78 22.23 3.25
C THR A 436 -2.81 22.28 4.42
N ILE A 437 -2.77 21.22 5.22
CA ILE A 437 -1.85 21.04 6.35
C ILE A 437 -0.79 20.01 5.96
N LEU A 438 0.47 20.45 5.89
CA LEU A 438 1.60 19.55 5.64
C LEU A 438 2.14 19.03 6.98
N LEU A 439 2.05 17.71 7.18
CA LEU A 439 2.56 17.04 8.37
C LEU A 439 4.05 16.73 8.23
N SER A 440 4.86 17.33 9.12
CA SER A 440 6.28 17.02 9.25
C SER A 440 6.54 15.78 10.12
N ALA A 441 7.74 15.22 10.06
CA ALA A 441 8.19 14.24 11.03
C ALA A 441 8.16 14.82 12.46
N LEU A 442 7.92 13.96 13.44
CA LEU A 442 8.01 14.34 14.85
C LEU A 442 9.44 14.78 15.19
N SER A 443 9.56 15.77 16.06
CA SER A 443 10.83 16.17 16.67
C SER A 443 11.39 15.04 17.54
N SER A 444 12.68 15.11 17.87
CA SER A 444 13.31 14.11 18.73
C SER A 444 12.60 13.99 20.10
N ASP A 445 12.15 15.10 20.66
CA ASP A 445 11.50 15.15 21.97
C ASP A 445 10.09 14.55 21.92
N GLU A 446 9.32 14.86 20.86
CA GLU A 446 8.01 14.24 20.60
C GLU A 446 8.14 12.74 20.33
N MET A 447 9.15 12.34 19.54
CA MET A 447 9.41 10.93 19.25
C MET A 447 9.80 10.16 20.51
N THR A 448 10.58 10.77 21.40
CA THR A 448 10.96 10.18 22.70
C THR A 448 9.71 9.93 23.55
N ARG A 449 8.83 10.92 23.71
CA ARG A 449 7.56 10.76 24.44
C ARG A 449 6.68 9.65 23.86
N LEU A 450 6.60 9.57 22.54
CA LEU A 450 5.83 8.52 21.87
C LEU A 450 6.43 7.12 22.14
N VAL A 451 7.75 6.96 22.00
CA VAL A 451 8.44 5.69 22.26
C VAL A 451 8.29 5.26 23.72
N GLU A 452 8.41 6.18 24.68
CA GLU A 452 8.22 5.90 26.10
C GLU A 452 6.81 5.34 26.36
N SER A 453 5.78 5.99 25.83
CA SER A 453 4.40 5.50 25.98
C SER A 453 4.18 4.12 25.33
N LEU A 454 4.79 3.86 24.17
CA LEU A 454 4.69 2.57 23.48
C LEU A 454 5.38 1.45 24.26
N LEU A 455 6.55 1.73 24.85
CA LEU A 455 7.29 0.79 25.69
C LEU A 455 6.52 0.45 26.97
N GLU A 456 5.93 1.46 27.62
CA GLU A 456 5.07 1.27 28.80
C GLU A 456 3.87 0.40 28.49
N ALA A 457 3.16 0.66 27.38
CA ALA A 457 2.01 -0.12 26.96
C ALA A 457 2.34 -1.57 26.57
N SER A 458 3.60 -1.83 26.19
CA SER A 458 4.07 -3.16 25.74
C SER A 458 4.89 -3.90 26.79
N GLU A 459 5.00 -3.37 28.01
CA GLU A 459 5.80 -3.93 29.12
C GLU A 459 7.27 -4.21 28.74
N LEU A 460 7.85 -3.37 27.86
CA LEU A 460 9.21 -3.53 27.36
C LEU A 460 10.23 -2.76 28.20
N ALA A 461 11.45 -3.29 28.28
CA ALA A 461 12.54 -2.66 29.02
C ALA A 461 12.98 -1.32 28.38
N PRO A 462 13.26 -0.26 29.18
CA PRO A 462 13.66 1.06 28.69
C PRO A 462 14.91 1.08 27.80
N ASP A 463 15.80 0.09 27.95
CA ASP A 463 17.03 -0.05 27.18
C ASP A 463 16.80 -0.12 25.66
N SER A 464 15.58 -0.41 25.22
CA SER A 464 15.20 -0.48 23.80
C SER A 464 14.93 0.91 23.16
N SER A 465 14.77 1.97 23.97
CA SER A 465 14.33 3.30 23.50
C SER A 465 15.30 3.94 22.50
N ALA A 466 16.62 3.92 22.77
CA ALA A 466 17.61 4.55 21.89
C ALA A 466 17.64 3.92 20.48
N GLN A 467 17.41 2.62 20.39
CA GLN A 467 17.36 1.89 19.12
C GLN A 467 16.06 2.20 18.37
N LEU A 468 14.91 2.19 19.06
CA LEU A 468 13.62 2.57 18.47
C LEU A 468 13.66 3.98 17.90
N LEU A 469 14.26 4.94 18.62
CA LEU A 469 14.45 6.31 18.13
C LEU A 469 15.33 6.38 16.89
N GLU A 470 16.42 5.60 16.86
CA GLU A 470 17.31 5.54 15.70
C GLU A 470 16.60 4.95 14.46
N HIS A 471 15.74 3.95 14.65
CA HIS A 471 15.05 3.26 13.57
C HIS A 471 13.78 3.97 13.09
N ALA A 472 13.04 4.64 13.99
CA ALA A 472 11.78 5.33 13.67
C ALA A 472 11.99 6.59 12.83
N GLY A 473 13.11 7.31 13.00
CA GLY A 473 13.47 8.46 12.16
C GLY A 473 12.44 9.61 12.18
N GLY A 474 11.62 9.71 13.23
CA GLY A 474 10.53 10.68 13.38
C GLY A 474 9.20 10.26 12.75
N ASN A 475 9.06 9.00 12.31
CA ASN A 475 7.82 8.41 11.82
C ASN A 475 7.14 7.59 12.93
N PRO A 476 5.96 8.00 13.43
CA PRO A 476 5.21 7.28 14.47
C PRO A 476 4.95 5.81 14.16
N LEU A 477 4.52 5.50 12.93
CA LEU A 477 4.22 4.13 12.52
C LEU A 477 5.43 3.21 12.64
N TYR A 478 6.63 3.71 12.32
CA TYR A 478 7.82 2.90 12.42
C TYR A 478 8.08 2.52 13.88
N ALA A 479 7.93 3.46 14.81
CA ALA A 479 8.07 3.16 16.23
C ALA A 479 7.05 2.14 16.74
N GLU A 480 5.79 2.24 16.32
CA GLU A 480 4.77 1.24 16.65
C GLU A 480 5.17 -0.16 16.14
N GLU A 481 5.56 -0.27 14.86
CA GLU A 481 5.89 -1.55 14.24
C GLU A 481 7.16 -2.18 14.84
N PHE A 482 8.20 -1.39 15.12
CA PHE A 482 9.38 -1.89 15.83
C PHE A 482 9.07 -2.29 17.27
N THR A 483 8.21 -1.55 17.97
CA THR A 483 7.78 -1.92 19.33
C THR A 483 7.05 -3.27 19.31
N ARG A 484 6.16 -3.48 18.32
CA ARG A 484 5.44 -4.76 18.14
C ARG A 484 6.38 -5.92 17.79
N LEU A 485 7.39 -5.67 16.96
CA LEU A 485 8.41 -6.67 16.66
C LEU A 485 9.16 -7.10 17.93
N LEU A 486 9.53 -6.15 18.79
CA LEU A 486 10.23 -6.46 20.03
C LEU A 486 9.35 -7.15 21.07
N SER A 487 8.08 -6.78 21.20
CA SER A 487 7.14 -7.42 22.15
C SER A 487 6.85 -8.88 21.81
N THR A 488 6.97 -9.25 20.53
CA THR A 488 6.78 -10.63 20.06
C THR A 488 8.08 -11.45 20.01
N GLY A 489 9.18 -10.94 20.58
CA GLY A 489 10.46 -11.65 20.67
C GLY A 489 11.31 -11.59 19.39
N GLY A 490 10.98 -10.72 18.43
CA GLY A 490 11.76 -10.50 17.22
C GLY A 490 13.16 -9.97 17.49
N ALA A 491 14.11 -10.27 16.59
CA ALA A 491 15.48 -9.83 16.77
C ALA A 491 15.62 -8.31 16.53
N ARG A 492 16.44 -7.66 17.35
CA ARG A 492 16.67 -6.20 17.31
C ARG A 492 17.21 -5.67 15.98
N SER A 493 17.80 -6.54 15.15
CA SER A 493 18.36 -6.16 13.83
C SER A 493 17.39 -6.36 12.66
N GLU A 494 16.21 -6.93 12.91
CA GLU A 494 15.24 -7.23 11.87
C GLU A 494 14.32 -6.04 11.61
N LEU A 495 13.95 -5.86 10.34
CA LEU A 495 12.97 -4.86 9.93
C LEU A 495 11.61 -5.55 9.81
N PRO A 496 10.55 -5.02 10.45
CA PRO A 496 9.20 -5.53 10.25
C PRO A 496 8.82 -5.52 8.76
N GLU A 497 8.18 -6.58 8.30
CA GLU A 497 7.73 -6.77 6.91
C GLU A 497 6.82 -5.62 6.47
N THR A 498 5.98 -5.10 7.38
CA THR A 498 5.11 -3.93 7.16
C THR A 498 5.90 -2.67 6.81
N VAL A 499 7.00 -2.41 7.54
CA VAL A 499 7.90 -1.29 7.27
C VAL A 499 8.64 -1.50 5.95
N GLN A 500 9.09 -2.73 5.67
CA GLN A 500 9.72 -3.07 4.39
C GLN A 500 8.77 -2.83 3.20
N GLY A 501 7.50 -3.23 3.33
CA GLY A 501 6.45 -2.99 2.33
C GLY A 501 6.23 -1.51 2.06
N ILE A 502 6.15 -0.67 3.09
CA ILE A 502 6.02 0.79 2.95
C ILE A 502 7.20 1.41 2.21
N ILE A 503 8.41 0.94 2.52
CA ILE A 503 9.63 1.43 1.86
C ILE A 503 9.65 0.97 0.40
N ALA A 504 9.34 -0.30 0.14
CA ALA A 504 9.32 -0.87 -1.20
C ALA A 504 8.29 -0.16 -2.09
N ALA A 505 7.07 0.03 -1.59
CA ALA A 505 6.01 0.74 -2.30
C ALA A 505 6.45 2.14 -2.72
N ARG A 506 7.15 2.85 -1.83
CA ARG A 506 7.67 4.19 -2.11
C ARG A 506 8.85 4.19 -3.08
N LEU A 507 9.73 3.20 -3.02
CA LEU A 507 10.81 3.07 -3.99
C LEU A 507 10.27 2.77 -5.38
N ASP A 508 9.17 2.01 -5.48
CA ASP A 508 8.53 1.66 -6.74
C ASP A 508 7.78 2.85 -7.40
N THR A 509 7.40 3.90 -6.66
CA THR A 509 6.85 5.12 -7.26
C THR A 509 7.93 6.03 -7.86
N LEU A 510 9.21 5.77 -7.58
CA LEU A 510 10.30 6.55 -8.14
C LEU A 510 10.59 6.13 -9.59
N PRO A 511 10.93 7.09 -10.47
CA PRO A 511 11.53 6.77 -11.75
C PRO A 511 12.72 5.83 -11.57
N ARG A 512 12.87 4.86 -12.49
CA ARG A 512 13.91 3.83 -12.45
C ARG A 512 15.29 4.36 -12.06
N GLU A 513 15.73 5.42 -12.70
CA GLU A 513 17.06 5.97 -12.48
C GLU A 513 17.25 6.60 -11.08
N GLU A 514 16.17 7.11 -10.48
CA GLU A 514 16.17 7.59 -9.09
C GLU A 514 16.22 6.39 -8.12
N LYS A 515 15.49 5.31 -8.42
CA LYS A 515 15.47 4.08 -7.63
C LYS A 515 16.83 3.37 -7.64
N ASP A 516 17.42 3.17 -8.82
CA ASP A 516 18.74 2.54 -8.99
C ASP A 516 19.82 3.34 -8.21
N LEU A 517 19.77 4.68 -8.31
CA LEU A 517 20.67 5.56 -7.56
C LEU A 517 20.53 5.40 -6.04
N LEU A 518 19.31 5.28 -5.53
CA LEU A 518 19.08 5.05 -4.10
C LEU A 518 19.56 3.67 -3.65
N GLN A 519 19.39 2.64 -4.48
CA GLN A 519 19.89 1.28 -4.19
C GLN A 519 21.43 1.25 -4.16
N GLU A 520 22.10 1.87 -5.13
CA GLU A 520 23.56 2.07 -5.15
C GLU A 520 24.04 2.80 -3.89
N ALA A 521 23.38 3.92 -3.55
CA ALA A 521 23.68 4.72 -2.37
C ALA A 521 23.50 3.95 -1.05
N ALA A 522 22.53 3.03 -1.01
CA ALA A 522 22.22 2.31 0.20
C ALA A 522 23.29 1.25 0.57
N VAL A 523 24.06 0.77 -0.40
CA VAL A 523 25.25 -0.08 -0.19
C VAL A 523 26.35 0.69 0.55
N LEU A 524 26.52 1.98 0.25
CA LEU A 524 27.52 2.85 0.89
C LEU A 524 27.15 3.21 2.34
N GLY A 525 25.88 3.11 2.70
CA GLY A 525 25.37 3.33 4.06
C GLY A 525 24.70 4.71 4.28
N ARG A 526 24.40 5.03 5.56
CA ARG A 526 23.63 6.25 5.94
C ARG A 526 24.35 7.58 5.75
N VAL A 527 25.66 7.55 5.55
CA VAL A 527 26.48 8.75 5.32
C VAL A 527 27.54 8.35 4.33
N PHE A 528 27.52 8.96 3.14
CA PHE A 528 28.50 8.68 2.11
C PHE A 528 28.89 9.96 1.37
N TRP A 529 29.97 9.86 0.61
CA TRP A 529 30.46 10.94 -0.23
C TRP A 529 29.85 10.80 -1.62
N LEU A 530 29.29 11.88 -2.19
CA LEU A 530 28.66 11.83 -3.52
C LEU A 530 29.60 11.28 -4.61
N GLY A 531 30.91 11.54 -4.50
CA GLY A 531 31.91 11.00 -5.43
C GLY A 531 32.06 9.47 -5.40
N ALA A 532 31.56 8.80 -4.35
CA ALA A 532 31.56 7.34 -4.27
C ALA A 532 30.52 6.68 -5.20
N LEU A 533 29.57 7.46 -5.73
CA LEU A 533 28.56 6.99 -6.70
C LEU A 533 29.05 7.06 -8.16
N GLY A 534 30.28 7.53 -8.41
CA GLY A 534 30.89 7.52 -9.74
C GLY A 534 30.21 8.39 -10.82
N ARG A 535 29.21 9.21 -10.44
CA ARG A 535 28.45 10.10 -11.34
C ARG A 535 28.82 11.57 -11.14
N GLU A 536 28.49 12.41 -12.12
CA GLU A 536 28.71 13.86 -12.02
C GLU A 536 27.95 14.48 -10.85
N ARG A 537 28.59 15.41 -10.14
CA ARG A 537 28.10 15.93 -8.86
C ARG A 537 26.80 16.74 -9.00
N TRP A 538 26.67 17.54 -10.06
CA TRP A 538 25.51 18.40 -10.27
C TRP A 538 24.23 17.59 -10.53
N THR A 539 24.31 16.58 -11.39
CA THR A 539 23.20 15.68 -11.71
C THR A 539 22.79 14.84 -10.49
N LEU A 540 23.73 14.45 -9.64
CA LEU A 540 23.45 13.81 -8.35
C LEU A 540 22.72 14.73 -7.37
N GLU A 541 23.14 16.00 -7.25
CA GLU A 541 22.55 16.96 -6.31
C GLU A 541 21.12 17.34 -6.69
N GLU A 542 20.83 17.57 -7.98
CA GLU A 542 19.48 17.82 -8.49
C GLU A 542 18.55 16.61 -8.30
N ARG A 543 19.02 15.40 -8.66
CA ARG A 543 18.22 14.18 -8.54
C ARG A 543 17.95 13.79 -7.10
N LEU A 544 18.95 13.92 -6.21
CA LEU A 544 18.75 13.72 -4.77
C LEU A 544 17.84 14.79 -4.17
N ALA A 545 17.84 16.02 -4.69
CA ALA A 545 16.90 17.06 -4.26
C ALA A 545 15.45 16.77 -4.70
N LEU A 546 15.24 16.18 -5.89
CA LEU A 546 13.92 15.71 -6.33
C LEU A 546 13.42 14.56 -5.44
N THR A 547 14.30 13.66 -5.00
CA THR A 547 13.95 12.63 -3.99
C THR A 547 13.68 13.24 -2.61
N ARG A 548 14.27 14.39 -2.25
CA ARG A 548 13.90 15.14 -1.03
C ARG A 548 12.48 15.70 -1.09
N ALA A 549 12.06 16.24 -2.23
CA ALA A 549 10.69 16.74 -2.43
C ALA A 549 9.66 15.61 -2.32
N LYS A 550 10.05 14.39 -2.72
CA LYS A 550 9.32 13.14 -2.50
C LYS A 550 9.59 12.51 -1.13
N GLY A 551 10.21 13.25 -0.20
CA GLY A 551 10.34 12.99 1.24
C GLY A 551 11.45 12.03 1.71
N VAL A 552 12.51 11.80 0.92
CA VAL A 552 13.76 11.16 1.40
C VAL A 552 14.62 12.22 2.09
N ARG A 553 14.82 12.10 3.41
CA ARG A 553 15.48 13.13 4.21
C ARG A 553 16.99 13.20 3.89
N GLN A 554 17.48 14.43 3.67
CA GLN A 554 18.86 14.78 4.00
C GLN A 554 18.86 15.75 5.17
N GLN A 555 19.65 15.45 6.21
CA GLN A 555 20.05 16.47 7.17
C GLN A 555 21.36 17.09 6.66
N ARG A 556 21.37 18.41 6.45
CA ARG A 556 22.63 19.14 6.30
C ARG A 556 23.38 19.03 7.63
N ALA A 557 24.54 18.37 7.64
CA ALA A 557 25.47 18.55 8.73
C ALA A 557 25.97 20.01 8.67
N ALA A 558 25.81 20.75 9.77
CA ALA A 558 26.35 22.11 9.86
C ALA A 558 27.87 22.07 9.67
N GLU A 559 28.36 22.70 8.61
CA GLU A 559 29.78 22.87 8.34
C GLU A 559 30.40 23.75 9.42
N ARG A 560 31.09 23.15 10.38
CA ARG A 560 32.17 23.82 11.10
C ARG A 560 33.49 23.21 10.63
N SER A 561 34.33 24.08 10.07
CA SER A 561 35.63 23.84 9.41
C SER A 561 35.58 23.56 7.91
N GLY A 562 36.12 24.49 7.13
CA GLY A 562 36.16 24.45 5.68
C GLY A 562 37.06 23.35 5.14
N ARG A 563 36.48 22.16 4.90
CA ARG A 563 36.96 21.14 3.96
C ARG A 563 35.87 20.09 3.70
N ARG A 564 35.37 20.10 2.46
CA ARG A 564 34.64 19.04 1.70
C ARG A 564 33.31 18.54 2.29
N GLY A 565 32.22 18.87 1.57
CA GLY A 565 30.84 18.56 1.93
C GLY A 565 30.52 17.07 1.98
N ARG A 566 30.09 16.61 3.16
CA ARG A 566 29.44 15.30 3.37
C ARG A 566 27.94 15.44 3.15
N VAL A 567 27.34 14.45 2.51
CA VAL A 567 25.90 14.36 2.33
C VAL A 567 25.39 13.17 3.13
N ARG A 568 24.47 13.43 4.08
CA ARG A 568 23.80 12.38 4.85
C ARG A 568 22.49 12.04 4.12
N VAL A 569 22.46 10.91 3.43
CA VAL A 569 21.24 10.32 2.89
C VAL A 569 20.88 9.17 3.81
N SER A 570 19.68 9.13 4.38
CA SER A 570 19.23 7.98 5.15
C SER A 570 18.60 6.95 4.21
N PRO A 571 19.29 5.87 3.80
CA PRO A 571 18.63 4.70 3.26
C PRO A 571 17.96 3.95 4.41
N CYS A 572 16.86 3.29 4.08
CA CYS A 572 16.19 2.40 5.02
C CYS A 572 17.09 1.20 5.37
N PRO A 573 16.94 0.60 6.57
CA PRO A 573 17.89 -0.41 7.08
C PRO A 573 17.96 -1.73 6.27
N GLY A 574 17.10 -1.95 5.27
CA GLY A 574 16.98 -3.22 4.53
C GLY A 574 17.96 -3.40 3.36
N ALA A 575 18.58 -2.33 2.87
CA ALA A 575 19.40 -2.41 1.66
C ALA A 575 20.76 -3.11 1.84
N ARG A 576 21.20 -3.39 3.07
CA ARG A 576 22.52 -3.98 3.34
C ARG A 576 22.63 -5.47 3.00
N ARG A 577 21.52 -6.18 2.81
CA ARG A 577 21.52 -7.62 2.53
C ARG A 577 21.49 -7.97 1.03
N GLY A 578 21.67 -6.98 0.16
CA GLY A 578 21.49 -7.13 -1.29
C GLY A 578 22.62 -7.83 -2.05
N ILE A 579 23.86 -7.89 -1.55
CA ILE A 579 24.98 -8.42 -2.33
C ILE A 579 25.99 -9.14 -1.40
N ARG A 580 25.93 -10.47 -1.32
CA ARG A 580 27.12 -11.28 -1.00
C ARG A 580 27.73 -11.67 -2.33
N ALA A 581 28.86 -11.07 -2.68
CA ALA A 581 29.72 -11.57 -3.75
C ALA A 581 30.61 -12.66 -3.14
N ASP A 582 30.58 -13.86 -3.72
CA ASP A 582 31.58 -14.91 -3.47
C ASP A 582 32.95 -14.43 -3.98
N PRO A 583 34.03 -14.51 -3.18
CA PRO A 583 35.37 -14.21 -3.66
C PRO A 583 36.16 -15.51 -3.86
N GLU A 584 36.00 -16.21 -4.99
CA GLU A 584 36.98 -17.21 -5.42
C GLU A 584 37.23 -17.19 -6.94
N GLY A 585 38.51 -17.12 -7.30
CA GLY A 585 39.07 -17.31 -8.66
C GLY A 585 39.46 -16.00 -9.36
N GLY A 586 40.72 -15.69 -9.68
CA GLY A 586 41.99 -16.39 -9.54
C GLY A 586 43.10 -15.60 -10.25
N ALA A 587 44.34 -16.01 -9.98
CA ALA A 587 45.55 -15.81 -10.78
C ALA A 587 46.16 -14.39 -10.95
N GLY A 588 47.10 -14.09 -10.04
CA GLY A 588 48.53 -14.05 -10.38
C GLY A 588 49.05 -12.96 -11.32
N ARG A 589 49.81 -12.02 -10.76
CA ARG A 589 51.07 -11.54 -11.35
C ARG A 589 51.98 -10.92 -10.30
N GLU A 590 53.11 -11.58 -10.10
CA GLU A 590 54.29 -11.08 -9.39
C GLU A 590 54.83 -9.81 -10.08
N THR A 591 55.20 -8.81 -9.27
CA THR A 591 56.48 -8.11 -9.45
C THR A 591 56.95 -7.58 -8.10
N SER A 592 58.11 -8.09 -7.68
CA SER A 592 58.92 -7.67 -6.56
C SER A 592 59.34 -6.18 -6.62
N ARG A 593 59.40 -5.51 -5.46
CA ARG A 593 60.61 -4.81 -4.98
C ARG A 593 60.41 -4.17 -3.60
N ASP A 594 61.25 -4.64 -2.67
CA ASP A 594 61.95 -3.93 -1.58
C ASP A 594 61.20 -3.03 -0.58
N GLY A 595 61.46 -3.30 0.72
CA GLY A 595 61.55 -2.21 1.71
C GLY A 595 61.15 -2.52 3.17
N ARG A 596 62.08 -3.12 3.93
CA ARG A 596 62.31 -2.96 5.39
C ARG A 596 61.18 -3.21 6.41
N VAL A 597 61.32 -4.36 7.08
CA VAL A 597 61.63 -4.53 8.53
C VAL A 597 61.38 -3.30 9.43
N ASP A 598 60.42 -3.40 10.36
CA ASP A 598 60.76 -3.38 11.81
C ASP A 598 59.62 -3.88 12.72
N ARG A 599 60.00 -4.80 13.62
CA ARG A 599 59.23 -5.30 14.75
C ARG A 599 59.23 -4.26 15.88
N VAL A 600 58.08 -4.00 16.51
CA VAL A 600 58.02 -3.83 17.98
C VAL A 600 56.70 -4.39 18.52
N ALA A 601 56.83 -5.38 19.41
CA ALA A 601 55.79 -5.86 20.30
C ALA A 601 55.77 -5.04 21.61
N ARG A 602 54.58 -4.85 22.20
CA ARG A 602 54.29 -4.66 23.65
C ARG A 602 52.76 -4.51 23.78
N THR A 603 51.99 -5.54 24.16
CA THR A 603 51.73 -6.10 25.50
C THR A 603 51.15 -5.09 26.50
N THR A 604 50.03 -5.51 27.12
CA THR A 604 49.37 -5.04 28.37
C THR A 604 48.76 -3.63 28.34
N ARG A 605 47.51 -3.40 28.77
CA ARG A 605 46.61 -4.12 29.67
C ARG A 605 45.17 -3.69 29.39
#